data_AF-K1RFB3-F1
#
_entry.id   AF-K1RFB3-F1
#
_cell.length_a   1.000
_cell.length_b   1.000
_cell.length_c   1.000
_cell.angle_alpha   90.00
_cell.angle_beta   90.00
_cell.angle_gamma   90.00
#
_symmetry.space_group_name_H-M   'P 1'
#
loop_
_entity.id
_entity.type
_entity.pdbx_description
1 polymer ?
#
loop_
_entity_poly.entity_id
_entity_poly.type
_entity_poly.pdbx_seq_one_letter_code
_entity_poly.pdbx_strand_id
1 'polypeptide(L)'
;TKKGKLNQAPTVELTAQVGWQQPDVLYTPVEGWQNATLLNIAKANAGLAPAFTAEQIRDLKEHGNGTFFMDEIFQTAMQQNYNVSVSGGGANTTYMVSAGYFDQESNYVGPDYGRQRYNFRTNLTTEYKRVKVTALLSYSHENSKTTIDGNAIANASRIPTYYYYRQYDSR
;
A
#
# COMPACT_ATOMS: atom_id res chain seq x y z
N THR A 1 15.58 -20.15 -10.42
CA THR A 1 15.25 -20.93 -9.21
C THR A 1 16.30 -21.96 -8.93
N LYS A 2 16.93 -21.92 -7.74
CA LYS A 2 17.96 -22.88 -7.33
C LYS A 2 17.36 -24.29 -7.37
N LYS A 3 17.91 -25.20 -8.18
CA LYS A 3 17.36 -26.56 -8.41
C LYS A 3 18.01 -27.63 -7.53
N GLY A 4 18.74 -27.24 -6.47
CA GLY A 4 19.70 -28.11 -5.80
C GLY A 4 20.83 -28.54 -6.75
N LYS A 5 21.85 -29.21 -6.21
CA LYS A 5 22.93 -29.87 -6.97
C LYS A 5 22.98 -31.35 -6.57
N LEU A 6 23.52 -32.19 -7.46
CA LEU A 6 23.78 -33.60 -7.15
C LEU A 6 24.81 -33.72 -6.03
N ASN A 7 24.64 -34.74 -5.19
CA ASN A 7 25.46 -35.00 -4.01
C ASN A 7 25.57 -33.80 -3.04
N GLN A 8 24.56 -32.93 -3.05
CA GLN A 8 24.48 -31.78 -2.15
C GLN A 8 23.63 -32.16 -0.94
N ALA A 9 24.21 -32.02 0.25
CA ALA A 9 23.45 -32.11 1.49
C ALA A 9 22.26 -31.13 1.49
N PRO A 10 21.17 -31.44 2.20
CA PRO A 10 20.02 -30.54 2.29
C PRO A 10 20.44 -29.15 2.76
N THR A 11 20.09 -28.14 1.99
CA THR A 11 20.30 -26.73 2.32
C THR A 11 18.96 -26.08 2.58
N VAL A 12 18.86 -25.38 3.70
CA VAL A 12 17.68 -24.61 4.09
C VAL A 12 18.01 -23.14 3.94
N GLU A 13 17.19 -22.41 3.19
CA GLU A 13 17.28 -20.97 3.00
C GLU A 13 15.98 -20.35 3.53
N LEU A 14 16.13 -19.50 4.54
CA LEU A 14 15.06 -18.70 5.11
C LEU A 14 15.31 -17.24 4.72
N THR A 15 14.29 -16.59 4.17
CA THR A 15 14.29 -15.15 3.91
C THR A 15 13.08 -14.55 4.62
N ALA A 16 13.33 -13.59 5.50
CA ALA A 16 12.31 -12.80 6.16
C ALA A 16 12.58 -11.33 5.89
N GLN A 17 11.56 -10.60 5.47
CA GLN A 17 11.61 -9.17 5.21
C GLN A 17 10.37 -8.54 5.84
N VAL A 18 10.55 -7.43 6.52
CA VAL A 18 9.48 -6.58 7.06
C VAL A 18 9.84 -5.13 6.74
N GLY A 19 8.85 -4.33 6.41
CA GLY A 19 9.02 -2.91 6.12
C GLY A 19 7.72 -2.16 6.33
N TRP A 20 7.85 -0.84 6.48
CA TRP A 20 6.73 0.08 6.58
C TRP A 20 6.77 1.02 5.39
N GLN A 21 5.62 1.21 4.77
CA GLN A 21 5.40 2.16 3.69
C GLN A 21 4.62 3.33 4.26
N GLN A 22 5.26 4.49 4.33
CA GLN A 22 4.62 5.74 4.74
C GLN A 22 4.41 6.63 3.50
N PRO A 23 3.16 6.98 3.17
CA PRO A 23 2.88 7.96 2.11
C PRO A 23 3.36 9.33 2.54
N ASP A 24 3.98 10.05 1.61
CA ASP A 24 4.41 11.44 1.83
C ASP A 24 3.61 12.37 0.91
N VAL A 25 2.82 13.25 1.51
CA VAL A 25 2.01 14.23 0.80
C VAL A 25 2.83 15.50 0.63
N LEU A 26 3.34 15.71 -0.59
CA LEU A 26 4.31 16.77 -0.90
C LEU A 26 3.74 18.20 -0.92
N TYR A 27 2.48 18.39 -0.54
CA TYR A 27 1.86 19.70 -0.48
C TYR A 27 1.01 19.82 0.77
N THR A 28 0.98 21.02 1.31
CA THR A 28 0.12 21.38 2.43
C THR A 28 -0.78 22.51 1.96
N PRO A 29 -2.11 22.43 2.18
CA PRO A 29 -3.00 23.53 1.86
C PRO A 29 -2.65 24.76 2.73
N VAL A 30 -2.92 25.95 2.20
CA VAL A 30 -2.90 27.17 3.00
C VAL A 30 -3.96 27.11 4.11
N GLU A 31 -3.84 27.96 5.11
CA GLU A 31 -4.83 28.05 6.19
C GLU A 31 -6.22 28.40 5.64
N GLY A 32 -7.29 27.96 6.31
CA GLY A 32 -8.67 28.09 5.84
C GLY A 32 -9.05 29.55 5.56
N TRP A 33 -8.68 30.48 6.43
CA TRP A 33 -8.91 31.92 6.24
C TRP A 33 -8.11 32.50 5.07
N GLN A 34 -6.88 31.99 4.83
CA GLN A 34 -6.05 32.40 3.69
C GLN A 34 -6.69 31.92 2.38
N ASN A 35 -7.18 30.69 2.35
CA ASN A 35 -7.91 30.14 1.21
C ASN A 35 -9.16 30.98 0.90
N ALA A 36 -9.97 31.32 1.92
CA ALA A 36 -11.14 32.18 1.78
C ALA A 36 -10.78 33.58 1.24
N THR A 37 -9.68 34.17 1.73
CA THR A 37 -9.16 35.46 1.26
C THR A 37 -8.74 35.40 -0.21
N LEU A 38 -8.00 34.35 -0.60
CA LEU A 38 -7.57 34.12 -1.98
C LEU A 38 -8.76 33.90 -2.92
N LEU A 39 -9.81 33.22 -2.47
CA LEU A 39 -11.03 33.05 -3.25
C LEU A 39 -11.74 34.38 -3.52
N ASN A 40 -11.80 35.27 -2.52
CA ASN A 40 -12.35 36.62 -2.70
C ASN A 40 -11.53 37.44 -3.71
N ILE A 41 -10.19 37.37 -3.64
CA ILE A 41 -9.31 38.03 -4.61
C ILE A 41 -9.56 37.49 -6.02
N ALA A 42 -9.67 36.16 -6.17
CA ALA A 42 -9.96 35.53 -7.45
C ALA A 42 -11.32 35.97 -8.03
N LYS A 43 -12.37 36.04 -7.19
CA LYS A 43 -13.69 36.53 -7.60
C LYS A 43 -13.67 38.01 -7.99
N ALA A 44 -12.98 38.85 -7.21
CA ALA A 44 -12.83 40.27 -7.54
C ALA A 44 -12.13 40.48 -8.89
N ASN A 45 -11.06 39.72 -9.16
CA ASN A 45 -10.37 39.73 -10.46
C ASN A 45 -11.27 39.28 -11.62
N ALA A 46 -12.26 38.43 -11.34
CA ALA A 46 -13.27 37.98 -12.31
C ALA A 46 -14.50 38.92 -12.38
N GLY A 47 -14.53 40.04 -11.66
CA GLY A 47 -15.67 40.95 -11.60
C GLY A 47 -16.89 40.40 -10.86
N LEU A 48 -16.71 39.35 -10.04
CA LEU A 48 -17.75 38.71 -9.26
C LEU A 48 -17.79 39.23 -7.82
N ALA A 49 -18.97 39.16 -7.20
CA ALA A 49 -19.13 39.47 -5.78
C ALA A 49 -18.32 38.50 -4.90
N PRO A 50 -17.81 38.94 -3.73
CA PRO A 50 -17.02 38.10 -2.83
C PRO A 50 -17.81 36.87 -2.35
N ALA A 51 -17.10 35.78 -2.09
CA ALA A 51 -17.65 34.55 -1.52
C ALA A 51 -17.83 34.62 0.00
N PHE A 52 -16.94 35.35 0.67
CA PHE A 52 -16.90 35.48 2.14
C PHE A 52 -16.91 36.95 2.56
N THR A 53 -17.56 37.29 3.67
CA THR A 53 -17.47 38.62 4.30
C THR A 53 -16.20 38.76 5.14
N ALA A 54 -15.86 39.98 5.55
CA ALA A 54 -14.70 40.23 6.41
C ALA A 54 -14.87 39.56 7.79
N GLU A 55 -16.09 39.53 8.31
CA GLU A 55 -16.45 38.88 9.57
C GLU A 55 -16.28 37.36 9.47
N GLN A 56 -16.69 36.75 8.35
CA GLN A 56 -16.50 35.31 8.11
C GLN A 56 -15.03 34.92 8.01
N ILE A 57 -14.20 35.75 7.36
CA ILE A 57 -12.74 35.50 7.30
C ILE A 57 -12.12 35.63 8.70
N ARG A 58 -12.55 36.60 9.51
CA ARG A 58 -12.09 36.75 10.89
C ARG A 58 -12.48 35.55 11.75
N ASP A 59 -13.73 35.09 11.61
CA ASP A 59 -14.24 33.91 12.30
C ASP A 59 -13.45 32.64 11.94
N LEU A 60 -13.14 32.42 10.65
CA LEU A 60 -12.28 31.32 10.20
C LEU A 60 -10.86 31.41 10.79
N LYS A 61 -10.33 32.63 10.92
CA LYS A 61 -9.01 32.84 11.52
C LYS A 61 -9.02 32.54 13.03
N GLU A 62 -10.10 32.87 13.73
CA GLU A 62 -10.28 32.62 15.16
C GLU A 62 -10.50 31.13 15.47
N HIS A 63 -11.26 30.42 14.62
CA HIS A 63 -11.56 28.99 14.80
C HIS A 63 -10.46 28.05 14.28
N GLY A 64 -9.53 28.55 13.45
CA GLY A 64 -8.42 27.77 12.92
C GLY A 64 -8.81 26.90 11.71
N ASN A 65 -7.91 25.97 11.35
CA ASN A 65 -8.07 25.13 10.17
C ASN A 65 -8.92 23.89 10.47
N GLY A 66 -9.80 23.54 9.55
CA GLY A 66 -10.43 22.22 9.45
C GLY A 66 -9.45 21.16 8.96
N THR A 67 -9.90 19.90 8.92
CA THR A 67 -9.04 18.77 8.62
C THR A 67 -8.51 18.79 7.18
N PHE A 68 -7.22 18.49 7.03
CA PHE A 68 -6.64 18.14 5.73
C PHE A 68 -6.92 16.66 5.43
N PHE A 69 -7.95 16.42 4.62
CA PHE A 69 -8.42 15.06 4.30
C PHE A 69 -7.38 14.16 3.64
N MET A 70 -6.30 14.70 3.07
CA MET A 70 -5.24 13.88 2.49
C MET A 70 -4.51 13.06 3.55
N ASP A 71 -4.37 13.60 4.76
CA ASP A 71 -3.77 12.88 5.89
C ASP A 71 -4.74 11.81 6.46
N GLU A 72 -6.05 11.98 6.25
CA GLU A 72 -7.07 11.03 6.73
C GLU A 72 -7.27 9.84 5.79
N ILE A 73 -7.07 10.01 4.49
CA ILE A 73 -7.25 8.90 3.53
C ILE A 73 -6.05 7.96 3.51
N PHE A 74 -4.91 8.39 4.06
CA PHE A 74 -3.67 7.63 4.07
C PHE A 74 -3.29 7.14 5.47
N GLN A 75 -2.63 5.99 5.51
CA GLN A 75 -2.04 5.40 6.70
C GLN A 75 -0.69 4.76 6.36
N THR A 76 0.14 4.60 7.38
CA THR A 76 1.35 3.77 7.29
C THR A 76 0.93 2.32 7.14
N ALA A 77 1.46 1.64 6.12
CA ALA A 77 1.13 0.26 5.82
C ALA A 77 2.34 -0.66 6.06
N MET A 78 2.13 -1.78 6.75
CA MET A 78 3.16 -2.79 6.91
C MET A 78 3.21 -3.72 5.68
N GLN A 79 4.43 -4.12 5.30
CA GLN A 79 4.68 -5.15 4.31
C GLN A 79 5.62 -6.19 4.89
N GLN A 80 5.24 -7.47 4.79
CA GLN A 80 6.01 -8.60 5.29
C GLN A 80 6.08 -9.72 4.26
N ASN A 81 7.24 -10.36 4.17
CA ASN A 81 7.51 -11.42 3.22
C ASN A 81 8.41 -12.48 3.85
N TYR A 82 7.90 -13.70 3.91
CA TYR A 82 8.60 -14.86 4.46
C TYR A 82 8.69 -15.93 3.38
N ASN A 83 9.90 -16.41 3.11
CA ASN A 83 10.13 -17.52 2.21
C ASN A 83 11.04 -18.53 2.88
N VAL A 84 10.63 -19.78 2.84
CA VAL A 84 11.47 -20.91 3.23
C VAL A 84 11.64 -21.80 2.01
N SER A 85 12.87 -22.22 1.77
CA SER A 85 13.15 -23.22 0.75
C SER A 85 14.14 -24.25 1.25
N VAL A 86 13.91 -25.49 0.87
CA VAL A 86 14.80 -26.60 1.11
C VAL A 86 15.20 -27.16 -0.24
N SER A 87 16.51 -27.28 -0.48
CA SER A 87 17.02 -27.86 -1.71
C SER A 87 18.22 -28.75 -1.46
N GLY A 88 18.39 -29.77 -2.29
CA GLY A 88 19.49 -30.72 -2.19
C GLY A 88 19.45 -31.71 -3.33
N GLY A 89 20.29 -32.72 -3.25
CA GLY A 89 20.27 -33.79 -4.24
C GLY A 89 21.16 -34.96 -3.88
N GLY A 90 20.70 -36.17 -4.20
CA GLY A 90 21.50 -37.39 -4.15
C GLY A 90 22.33 -37.58 -5.41
N ALA A 91 22.73 -38.82 -5.68
CA ALA A 91 23.57 -39.15 -6.84
C ALA A 91 22.87 -38.89 -8.19
N ASN A 92 21.56 -39.14 -8.25
CA ASN A 92 20.78 -39.15 -9.49
C ASN A 92 19.56 -38.22 -9.46
N THR A 93 19.28 -37.58 -8.33
CA THR A 93 18.06 -36.77 -8.15
C THR A 93 18.39 -35.48 -7.43
N THR A 94 17.90 -34.36 -7.95
CA THR A 94 17.88 -33.07 -7.26
C THR A 94 16.45 -32.66 -6.96
N TYR A 95 16.26 -32.00 -5.81
CA TYR A 95 14.96 -31.52 -5.39
C TYR A 95 15.06 -30.10 -4.82
N MET A 96 13.97 -29.36 -4.96
CA MET A 96 13.72 -28.12 -4.24
C MET A 96 12.25 -28.06 -3.87
N VAL A 97 11.96 -27.72 -2.62
CA VAL A 97 10.63 -27.40 -2.13
C VAL A 97 10.70 -26.03 -1.48
N SER A 98 9.75 -25.16 -1.80
CA SER A 98 9.68 -23.82 -1.22
C SER A 98 8.25 -23.45 -0.90
N ALA A 99 8.07 -22.77 0.23
CA ALA A 99 6.83 -22.13 0.61
C ALA A 99 7.10 -20.65 0.91
N GLY A 100 6.12 -19.80 0.63
CA GLY A 100 6.21 -18.38 0.89
C GLY A 100 4.88 -17.79 1.34
N TYR A 101 4.96 -16.82 2.23
CA TYR A 101 3.86 -15.98 2.67
C TYR A 101 4.23 -14.52 2.43
N PHE A 102 3.34 -13.80 1.77
CA PHE A 102 3.46 -12.37 1.52
C PHE A 102 2.20 -11.69 2.01
N ASP A 103 2.37 -10.57 2.70
CA ASP A 103 1.28 -9.78 3.24
C ASP A 103 1.66 -8.31 3.15
N GLN A 104 0.78 -7.54 2.52
CA GLN A 104 0.95 -6.12 2.30
C GLN A 104 -0.35 -5.42 2.64
N GLU A 105 -0.31 -4.61 3.69
CA GLU A 105 -1.40 -3.71 4.05
C GLU A 105 -1.51 -2.58 3.01
N SER A 106 -2.68 -1.95 2.93
CA SER A 106 -2.86 -0.78 2.08
C SER A 106 -2.53 0.51 2.80
N ASN A 107 -1.91 1.43 2.07
CA ASN A 107 -1.77 2.81 2.51
C ASN A 107 -3.10 3.56 2.55
N TYR A 108 -4.18 3.06 1.95
CA TYR A 108 -5.48 3.67 2.09
C TYR A 108 -6.18 3.18 3.34
N VAL A 109 -6.73 4.11 4.11
CA VAL A 109 -7.62 3.78 5.24
C VAL A 109 -8.89 3.13 4.70
N GLY A 110 -9.32 2.01 5.29
CA GLY A 110 -10.56 1.33 4.91
C GLY A 110 -10.63 -0.15 5.30
N PRO A 111 -11.67 -0.89 4.84
CA PRO A 111 -11.98 -2.24 5.31
C PRO A 111 -10.99 -3.30 4.78
N ASP A 112 -9.92 -3.53 5.54
CA ASP A 112 -8.87 -4.53 5.30
C ASP A 112 -8.34 -4.51 3.86
N TYR A 113 -8.11 -3.32 3.33
CA TYR A 113 -7.44 -3.19 2.03
C TYR A 113 -6.02 -3.70 2.12
N GLY A 114 -5.58 -4.39 1.08
CA GLY A 114 -4.28 -5.05 1.06
C GLY A 114 -4.29 -6.33 0.26
N ARG A 115 -3.18 -7.06 0.35
CA ARG A 115 -2.96 -8.29 -0.39
C ARG A 115 -2.18 -9.29 0.46
N GLN A 116 -2.75 -10.49 0.55
CA GLN A 116 -2.10 -11.66 1.11
C GLN A 116 -1.92 -12.71 0.02
N ARG A 117 -0.73 -13.30 -0.04
CA ARG A 117 -0.40 -14.34 -1.02
C ARG A 117 0.39 -15.47 -0.39
N TYR A 118 -0.09 -16.68 -0.62
CA TYR A 118 0.57 -17.93 -0.26
C TYR A 118 1.13 -18.57 -1.52
N ASN A 119 2.38 -19.00 -1.48
CA ASN A 119 3.04 -19.66 -2.58
C ASN A 119 3.62 -21.00 -2.12
N PHE A 120 3.45 -22.02 -2.95
CA PHE A 120 4.11 -23.30 -2.80
C PHE A 120 4.72 -23.70 -4.14
N ARG A 121 5.94 -24.23 -4.11
CA ARG A 121 6.62 -24.70 -5.30
C ARG A 121 7.47 -25.91 -4.98
N THR A 122 7.45 -26.89 -5.87
CA THR A 122 8.38 -28.01 -5.87
C THR A 122 8.97 -28.21 -7.25
N ASN A 123 10.23 -28.62 -7.27
CA ASN A 123 10.95 -28.97 -8.49
C ASN A 123 11.81 -30.20 -8.21
N LEU A 124 11.51 -31.30 -8.89
CA LEU A 124 12.21 -32.57 -8.79
C LEU A 124 12.82 -32.90 -10.16
N THR A 125 14.11 -33.17 -10.20
CA THR A 125 14.80 -33.64 -11.40
C THR A 125 15.49 -34.94 -11.09
N THR A 126 15.19 -35.98 -11.86
CA THR A 126 15.84 -37.29 -11.75
C THR A 126 16.49 -37.64 -13.07
N GLU A 127 17.77 -37.97 -13.03
CA GLU A 127 18.57 -38.42 -14.16
C GLU A 127 18.98 -39.87 -13.92
N TYR A 128 18.55 -40.76 -14.80
CA TYR A 128 18.91 -42.16 -14.76
C TYR A 128 19.38 -42.61 -16.15
N LYS A 129 20.68 -42.88 -16.27
CA LYS A 129 21.36 -43.22 -17.54
C LYS A 129 21.11 -42.15 -18.61
N ARG A 130 20.33 -42.47 -19.65
CA ARG A 130 20.00 -41.59 -20.78
C ARG A 130 18.64 -40.89 -20.62
N VAL A 131 17.94 -41.13 -19.52
CA VAL A 131 16.61 -40.58 -19.27
C VAL A 131 16.69 -39.51 -18.20
N LYS A 132 16.13 -38.34 -18.50
CA LYS A 132 15.98 -37.23 -17.57
C LYS A 132 14.50 -36.91 -17.43
N VAL A 133 14.00 -36.96 -16.20
CA VAL A 133 12.64 -36.60 -15.85
C VAL A 133 12.67 -35.36 -14.97
N THR A 134 11.86 -34.37 -15.28
CA THR A 134 11.70 -33.17 -14.46
C THR A 134 10.23 -32.94 -14.17
N ALA A 135 9.89 -32.85 -12.88
CA ALA A 135 8.57 -32.48 -12.40
C ALA A 135 8.65 -31.10 -11.75
N LEU A 136 7.86 -30.15 -12.26
CA LEU A 136 7.70 -28.82 -11.66
C LEU A 136 6.23 -28.63 -11.29
N LEU A 137 5.99 -28.26 -10.04
CA LEU A 137 4.66 -27.91 -9.55
C LEU A 137 4.76 -26.57 -8.83
N SER A 138 3.82 -25.69 -9.11
CA SER A 138 3.67 -24.40 -8.43
C SER A 138 2.21 -24.14 -8.16
N TYR A 139 1.92 -23.71 -6.93
CA TYR A 139 0.61 -23.28 -6.49
C TYR A 139 0.73 -21.89 -5.86
N SER A 140 -0.22 -21.02 -6.18
CA SER A 140 -0.32 -19.69 -5.61
C SER A 140 -1.78 -19.41 -5.31
N HIS A 141 -2.03 -18.90 -4.11
CA HIS A 141 -3.35 -18.43 -3.72
C HIS A 141 -3.22 -17.00 -3.19
N GLU A 142 -4.18 -16.17 -3.57
CA GLU A 142 -4.14 -14.75 -3.29
C GLU A 142 -5.51 -14.24 -2.87
N ASN A 143 -5.51 -13.51 -1.76
CA ASN A 143 -6.63 -12.71 -1.32
C ASN A 143 -6.21 -11.25 -1.44
N SER A 144 -6.90 -10.48 -2.27
CA SER A 144 -6.68 -9.06 -2.40
C SER A 144 -8.00 -8.30 -2.28
N LYS A 145 -7.96 -7.23 -1.48
CA LYS A 145 -9.01 -6.22 -1.45
C LYS A 145 -8.38 -4.92 -1.91
N THR A 146 -8.84 -4.45 -3.07
CA THR A 146 -8.37 -3.19 -3.64
C THR A 146 -9.42 -2.11 -3.45
N THR A 147 -8.96 -0.88 -3.27
CA THR A 147 -9.81 0.30 -3.43
C THR A 147 -9.54 0.89 -4.80
N ILE A 148 -10.60 1.35 -5.46
CA ILE A 148 -10.54 2.03 -6.76
C ILE A 148 -11.01 3.47 -6.59
N ASP A 149 -10.77 4.09 -5.44
CA ASP A 149 -11.28 5.43 -5.24
C ASP A 149 -10.26 6.50 -5.69
N GLY A 150 -10.02 6.56 -7.00
CA GLY A 150 -9.31 7.68 -7.62
C GLY A 150 -9.98 9.03 -7.31
N ASN A 151 -11.28 9.03 -6.95
CA ASN A 151 -11.95 10.22 -6.47
C ASN A 151 -11.59 10.57 -5.03
N ALA A 152 -11.12 9.65 -4.18
CA ALA A 152 -10.78 9.95 -2.80
C ALA A 152 -9.64 10.98 -2.72
N ILE A 153 -8.55 10.77 -3.47
CA ILE A 153 -7.45 11.75 -3.57
C ILE A 153 -7.95 13.06 -4.19
N ALA A 154 -8.70 12.97 -5.30
CA ALA A 154 -9.20 14.16 -5.98
C ALA A 154 -10.13 14.99 -5.08
N ASN A 155 -11.03 14.35 -4.35
CA ASN A 155 -11.95 15.00 -3.41
C ASN A 155 -11.19 15.55 -2.20
N ALA A 156 -10.29 14.76 -1.60
CA ALA A 156 -9.48 15.21 -0.47
C ALA A 156 -8.57 16.41 -0.85
N SER A 157 -8.08 16.48 -2.09
CA SER A 157 -7.31 17.63 -2.59
C SER A 157 -8.15 18.88 -2.87
N ARG A 158 -9.44 18.71 -3.14
CA ARG A 158 -10.38 19.79 -3.50
C ARG A 158 -11.09 20.37 -2.30
N ILE A 159 -11.23 19.62 -1.21
CA ILE A 159 -11.90 20.09 0.00
C ILE A 159 -10.95 21.05 0.74
N PRO A 160 -11.29 22.33 0.80
CA PRO A 160 -10.47 23.31 1.48
C PRO A 160 -10.60 23.19 3.00
N THR A 161 -9.55 23.61 3.71
CA THR A 161 -9.40 23.51 5.17
C THR A 161 -10.21 24.55 5.95
N TYR A 162 -11.21 25.20 5.36
CA TYR A 162 -12.10 26.12 6.10
C TYR A 162 -13.41 25.46 6.58
N TYR A 163 -13.67 24.21 6.21
CA TYR A 163 -14.81 23.46 6.74
C TYR A 163 -14.43 22.76 8.06
N TYR A 164 -14.93 23.26 9.18
CA TYR A 164 -14.83 22.58 10.48
C TYR A 164 -15.89 21.46 10.58
N TYR A 165 -15.82 20.44 9.72
CA TYR A 165 -16.67 19.26 9.91
C TYR A 165 -16.16 18.49 11.14
N ARG A 166 -16.87 18.58 12.28
CA ARG A 166 -16.81 17.53 13.30
C ARG A 166 -17.35 16.26 12.63
N GLN A 167 -16.47 15.39 12.15
CA GLN A 167 -16.87 14.02 11.87
C GLN A 167 -17.42 13.48 13.20
N TYR A 168 -18.72 13.21 13.23
CA TYR A 168 -19.34 12.54 14.36
C TYR A 168 -18.63 11.20 14.53
N ASP A 169 -18.01 10.99 15.69
CA ASP A 169 -17.48 9.71 16.13
C ASP A 169 -18.66 8.73 16.25
N SER A 170 -18.96 8.03 15.16
CA SER A 170 -19.87 6.89 15.18
C SER A 170 -19.09 5.67 15.65
N ARG A 171 -19.01 5.54 16.97
CA ARG A 171 -18.74 4.26 17.64
C ARG A 171 -19.86 3.26 17.38
#